data_AF-A0A6A6BNF3-F1
#
_entry.id   AF-A0A6A6BNF3-F1
#
_cell.length_a   1.000
_cell.length_b   1.000
_cell.length_c   1.000
_cell.angle_alpha   90.00
_cell.angle_beta   90.00
_cell.angle_gamma   90.00
#
_symmetry.space_group_name_H-M   'P 1'
#
loop_
_entity.id
_entity.type
_entity.pdbx_description
1 polymer ?
#
loop_
_entity_poly.entity_id
_entity_poly.type
_entity_poly.pdbx_seq_one_letter_code
_entity_poly.pdbx_strand_id
1 'polypeptide(L)'
;QFGHNDQKASSGVSLEQYTANLERFVAEVGDVGAHALLVTPLSRRSFDSADPPRVVTDLTDQREATLSVATNTGTPSIDLNQASVDYLNAIGPDDAHTYNLESGDNTHLNDAGGVVFGNMVSWLMGQSVSDLSQGTQPNAEYATHFENGEYFYPDV
;
A
#
# COMPACT_ATOMS: atom_id res chain seq x y z
N GLN A 1 -2.21 -8.38 -0.27
CA GLN A 1 -2.67 -7.07 -0.76
C GLN A 1 -3.47 -7.29 -2.04
N PHE A 2 -4.65 -6.68 -2.17
CA PHE A 2 -5.49 -6.66 -3.38
C PHE A 2 -6.04 -5.25 -3.59
N GLY A 3 -6.78 -5.00 -4.69
CA GLY A 3 -7.48 -3.72 -4.91
C GLY A 3 -7.28 -3.14 -6.31
N HIS A 4 -6.04 -3.07 -6.81
CA HIS A 4 -5.74 -2.41 -8.10
C HIS A 4 -6.46 -3.00 -9.32
N ASN A 5 -6.65 -4.32 -9.34
CA ASN A 5 -7.35 -5.01 -10.42
C ASN A 5 -8.85 -5.11 -10.14
N ASP A 6 -9.23 -5.34 -8.88
CA ASP A 6 -10.61 -5.42 -8.43
C ASP A 6 -11.38 -4.12 -8.71
N GLN A 7 -10.73 -2.96 -8.52
CA GLN A 7 -11.30 -1.63 -8.75
C GLN A 7 -11.66 -1.35 -10.22
N LYS A 8 -11.01 -2.03 -11.18
CA LYS A 8 -11.25 -1.77 -12.62
C LYS A 8 -12.66 -2.20 -12.99
N ALA A 9 -13.39 -1.37 -13.74
CA ALA A 9 -14.73 -1.73 -14.23
C ALA A 9 -14.76 -3.05 -15.03
N SER A 10 -13.65 -3.41 -15.68
CA SER A 10 -13.50 -4.68 -16.42
C SER A 10 -13.23 -5.91 -15.55
N SER A 11 -13.03 -5.76 -14.23
CA SER A 11 -12.77 -6.87 -13.31
C SER A 11 -13.98 -7.79 -13.15
N GLY A 12 -15.19 -7.22 -13.27
CA GLY A 12 -16.44 -7.91 -12.92
C GLY A 12 -16.62 -8.13 -11.41
N VAL A 13 -15.76 -7.54 -10.58
CA VAL A 13 -15.79 -7.64 -9.11
C VAL A 13 -16.42 -6.37 -8.55
N SER A 14 -17.57 -6.49 -7.89
CA SER A 14 -18.16 -5.39 -7.13
C SER A 14 -17.38 -5.13 -5.83
N LEU A 15 -17.54 -3.94 -5.24
CA LEU A 15 -16.94 -3.64 -3.93
C LEU A 15 -17.43 -4.61 -2.84
N GLU A 16 -18.68 -5.04 -2.89
CA GLU A 16 -19.23 -6.06 -1.98
C GLU A 16 -18.52 -7.41 -2.16
N GLN A 17 -18.29 -7.84 -3.40
CA GLN A 17 -17.55 -9.08 -3.68
C GLN A 17 -16.09 -8.97 -3.25
N TYR A 18 -15.46 -7.81 -3.46
CA TYR A 18 -14.11 -7.54 -2.96
C TYR A 18 -14.02 -7.74 -1.45
N THR A 19 -14.92 -7.11 -0.69
CA THR A 19 -15.02 -7.24 0.77
C THR A 19 -15.23 -8.69 1.19
N ALA A 20 -16.24 -9.37 0.61
CA ALA A 20 -16.54 -10.77 0.93
C ALA A 20 -15.38 -11.73 0.59
N ASN A 21 -14.65 -11.46 -0.50
CA ASN A 21 -13.46 -12.24 -0.87
C ASN A 21 -12.34 -12.07 0.17
N LEU A 22 -12.09 -10.85 0.64
CA LEU A 22 -11.09 -10.61 1.69
C LEU A 22 -11.47 -11.30 3.00
N GLU A 23 -12.73 -11.24 3.44
CA GLU A 23 -13.22 -11.96 4.62
C GLU A 23 -13.03 -13.47 4.49
N ARG A 24 -13.34 -14.03 3.32
CA ARG A 24 -13.11 -15.44 3.04
C ARG A 24 -11.62 -15.80 3.10
N PHE A 25 -10.74 -15.01 2.49
CA PHE A 25 -9.30 -15.29 2.52
C PHE A 25 -8.72 -15.23 3.94
N VAL A 26 -9.21 -14.29 4.77
CA VAL A 26 -8.85 -14.24 6.19
C VAL A 26 -9.25 -15.54 6.90
N ALA A 27 -10.49 -16.01 6.68
CA ALA A 27 -10.97 -17.26 7.28
C ALA A 27 -10.15 -18.47 6.80
N GLU A 28 -9.89 -18.60 5.50
CA GLU A 28 -9.11 -19.70 4.92
C GLU A 28 -7.67 -19.75 5.44
N VAL A 29 -7.04 -18.59 5.66
CA VAL A 29 -5.70 -18.50 6.29
C VAL A 29 -5.76 -18.93 7.76
N GLY A 30 -6.81 -18.53 8.49
CA GLY A 30 -7.02 -18.93 9.88
C GLY A 30 -7.28 -20.44 10.04
N ASP A 31 -8.02 -21.05 9.13
CA ASP A 31 -8.36 -22.48 9.16
C ASP A 31 -7.14 -23.40 9.06
N VAL A 32 -6.05 -22.92 8.44
CA VAL A 32 -4.76 -23.63 8.37
C VAL A 32 -3.78 -23.24 9.50
N GLY A 33 -4.24 -22.45 10.48
CA GLY A 33 -3.45 -22.02 11.64
C GLY A 33 -2.42 -20.93 11.33
N ALA A 34 -2.53 -20.25 10.19
CA ALA A 34 -1.67 -19.13 9.84
C ALA A 34 -2.30 -17.79 10.26
N HIS A 35 -1.47 -16.74 10.31
CA HIS A 35 -1.91 -15.38 10.64
C HIS A 35 -1.99 -14.54 9.37
N ALA A 36 -3.18 -14.01 9.08
CA ALA A 36 -3.36 -13.04 8.00
C ALA A 36 -2.90 -11.64 8.44
N LEU A 37 -2.34 -10.88 7.50
CA LEU A 37 -2.13 -9.44 7.61
C LEU A 37 -2.76 -8.77 6.40
N LEU A 38 -3.72 -7.88 6.62
CA LEU A 38 -4.32 -7.11 5.55
C LEU A 38 -3.49 -5.86 5.26
N VAL A 39 -3.24 -5.62 3.98
CA VAL A 39 -2.45 -4.47 3.50
C VAL A 39 -3.32 -3.74 2.50
N THR A 40 -3.63 -2.46 2.77
CA THR A 40 -4.38 -1.63 1.82
C THR A 40 -3.59 -1.47 0.50
N PRO A 41 -4.26 -1.31 -0.65
CA PRO A 41 -3.54 -1.22 -1.93
C PRO A 41 -2.62 0.00 -1.94
N LEU A 42 -1.39 -0.16 -2.42
CA LEU A 42 -0.48 0.97 -2.67
C LEU A 42 -1.18 2.06 -3.52
N SER A 43 -0.90 3.35 -3.28
CA SER A 43 -1.43 4.39 -4.16
C SER A 43 -0.79 4.34 -5.56
N ARG A 44 -1.54 4.75 -6.58
CA ARG A 44 -0.96 5.02 -7.90
C ARG A 44 -0.16 6.32 -7.84
N ARG A 45 0.83 6.44 -8.72
CA ARG A 45 1.63 7.66 -8.90
C ARG A 45 0.97 8.62 -9.90
N SER A 46 -0.34 8.72 -9.84
CA SER A 46 -1.14 9.65 -10.65
C SER A 46 -1.40 10.92 -9.85
N PHE A 47 -1.21 12.08 -10.47
CA PHE A 47 -1.38 13.37 -9.83
C PHE A 47 -2.48 14.18 -10.52
N ASP A 48 -3.21 14.99 -9.75
CA ASP A 48 -4.18 15.95 -10.28
C ASP A 48 -3.49 17.15 -10.94
N SER A 49 -4.30 18.04 -11.51
CA SER A 49 -3.82 19.27 -12.17
C SER A 49 -3.80 20.48 -11.23
N ALA A 50 -3.84 20.29 -9.91
CA ALA A 50 -3.76 21.38 -8.95
C ALA A 50 -2.33 21.95 -8.87
N ASP A 51 -2.18 23.09 -8.17
CA ASP A 51 -0.88 23.70 -7.89
C ASP A 51 -0.77 24.00 -6.37
N PRO A 52 0.05 23.24 -5.61
CA PRO A 52 0.84 22.10 -6.07
C PRO A 52 -0.03 20.86 -6.39
N PRO A 53 0.42 19.97 -7.30
CA PRO A 53 -0.32 18.77 -7.66
C PRO A 53 -0.40 17.79 -6.49
N ARG A 54 -1.50 17.05 -6.40
CA ARG A 54 -1.73 16.02 -5.37
C ARG A 54 -2.01 14.66 -5.97
N VAL A 55 -1.63 13.60 -5.26
CA VAL A 55 -1.94 12.22 -5.63
C VAL A 55 -3.46 12.03 -5.77
N VAL A 56 -3.88 11.44 -6.88
CA VAL A 56 -5.28 11.05 -7.12
C VAL A 56 -5.60 9.79 -6.30
N THR A 57 -6.58 9.87 -5.40
CA THR A 57 -6.95 8.79 -4.47
C THR A 57 -8.03 7.85 -5.03
N ASP A 58 -7.76 7.24 -6.19
CA ASP A 58 -8.71 6.39 -6.94
C ASP A 58 -8.98 5.00 -6.32
N LEU A 59 -8.30 4.68 -5.22
CA LEU A 59 -8.40 3.41 -4.48
C LEU A 59 -9.03 3.58 -3.09
N THR A 60 -9.67 4.72 -2.81
CA THR A 60 -10.28 5.03 -1.51
C THR A 60 -11.27 3.95 -1.06
N ASP A 61 -12.17 3.51 -1.95
CA ASP A 61 -13.17 2.49 -1.63
C ASP A 61 -12.52 1.15 -1.25
N GLN A 62 -11.50 0.71 -1.99
CA GLN A 62 -10.79 -0.55 -1.71
C GLN A 62 -9.95 -0.44 -0.43
N ARG A 63 -9.35 0.72 -0.15
CA ARG A 63 -8.66 0.99 1.12
C ARG A 63 -9.64 0.84 2.29
N GLU A 64 -10.77 1.54 2.24
CA GLU A 64 -11.78 1.52 3.31
C GLU A 64 -12.38 0.13 3.51
N ALA A 65 -12.71 -0.58 2.42
CA ALA A 65 -13.19 -1.95 2.49
C ALA A 65 -12.17 -2.88 3.16
N THR A 66 -10.88 -2.75 2.83
CA THR A 66 -9.80 -3.56 3.43
C THR A 66 -9.70 -3.31 4.95
N LEU A 67 -9.74 -2.04 5.38
CA LEU A 67 -9.69 -1.67 6.80
C LEU A 67 -10.94 -2.10 7.56
N SER A 68 -12.10 -2.07 6.90
CA SER A 68 -13.36 -2.58 7.45
C SER A 68 -13.29 -4.08 7.71
N VAL A 69 -12.79 -4.87 6.74
CA VAL A 69 -12.57 -6.32 6.93
C VAL A 69 -11.62 -6.60 8.08
N ALA A 70 -10.51 -5.86 8.18
CA ALA A 70 -9.57 -5.99 9.29
C ALA A 70 -10.26 -5.79 10.64
N THR A 71 -11.05 -4.71 10.75
CA THR A 71 -11.82 -4.39 11.96
C THR A 71 -12.85 -5.49 12.30
N ASN A 72 -13.63 -5.93 11.31
CA ASN A 72 -14.72 -6.90 11.51
C ASN A 72 -14.22 -8.30 11.88
N THR A 73 -13.06 -8.69 11.35
CA THR A 73 -12.48 -10.03 11.58
C THR A 73 -11.48 -10.05 12.74
N GLY A 74 -11.09 -8.89 13.28
CA GLY A 74 -10.00 -8.78 14.24
C GLY A 74 -8.62 -9.10 13.65
N THR A 75 -8.50 -9.07 12.32
CA THR A 75 -7.24 -9.32 11.61
C THR A 75 -6.39 -8.05 11.66
N PRO A 76 -5.08 -8.14 11.97
CA PRO A 76 -4.21 -6.98 11.90
C PRO A 76 -4.16 -6.42 10.47
N SER A 77 -3.95 -5.11 10.36
CA SER A 77 -3.78 -4.45 9.07
C SER A 77 -2.77 -3.31 9.13
N ILE A 78 -2.17 -3.01 7.97
CA ILE A 78 -1.37 -1.81 7.73
C ILE A 78 -1.98 -0.97 6.61
N ASP A 79 -1.94 0.36 6.76
CA ASP A 79 -2.49 1.29 5.78
C ASP A 79 -1.42 1.83 4.83
N LEU A 80 -0.94 0.95 3.95
CA LEU A 80 0.04 1.30 2.92
C LEU A 80 -0.48 2.38 1.97
N ASN A 81 -1.79 2.39 1.66
CA ASN A 81 -2.40 3.38 0.79
C ASN A 81 -2.16 4.79 1.34
N GLN A 82 -2.56 5.07 2.58
CA GLN A 82 -2.40 6.39 3.18
C GLN A 82 -0.91 6.77 3.30
N ALA A 83 -0.08 5.87 3.82
CA ALA A 83 1.36 6.13 3.95
C ALA A 83 2.03 6.46 2.61
N SER A 84 1.65 5.75 1.54
CA SER A 84 2.17 6.03 0.20
C SER A 84 1.63 7.33 -0.39
N VAL A 85 0.36 7.68 -0.15
CA VAL A 85 -0.20 8.99 -0.55
C VAL A 85 0.59 10.12 0.10
N ASP A 86 0.87 10.01 1.40
CA ASP A 86 1.58 11.03 2.16
C ASP A 86 3.03 11.19 1.64
N TYR A 87 3.75 10.08 1.48
CA TYR A 87 5.11 10.09 0.94
C TYR A 87 5.17 10.64 -0.48
N LEU A 88 4.30 10.17 -1.38
CA LEU A 88 4.25 10.63 -2.77
C LEU A 88 3.89 12.12 -2.90
N ASN A 89 3.00 12.62 -2.05
CA ASN A 89 2.68 14.04 -1.98
C ASN A 89 3.84 14.90 -1.44
N ALA A 90 4.71 14.34 -0.60
CA ALA A 90 5.85 15.04 -0.05
C ALA A 90 6.99 15.17 -1.07
N ILE A 91 7.31 14.09 -1.78
CA ILE A 91 8.39 14.07 -2.79
C ILE A 91 7.98 14.70 -4.13
N GLY A 92 6.67 14.75 -4.42
CA GLY A 92 6.15 15.34 -5.66
C GLY A 92 6.25 14.42 -6.88
N PRO A 93 5.66 14.84 -8.02
CA PRO A 93 5.47 13.99 -9.18
C PRO A 93 6.77 13.55 -9.87
N ASP A 94 7.76 14.45 -9.99
CA ASP A 94 9.01 14.17 -10.70
C ASP A 94 9.77 13.02 -10.02
N ASP A 95 9.95 13.10 -8.70
CA ASP A 95 10.59 12.06 -7.89
C ASP A 95 9.71 10.80 -7.82
N ALA A 96 8.39 10.95 -7.63
CA ALA A 96 7.46 9.82 -7.61
C ALA A 96 7.49 8.98 -8.88
N HIS A 97 7.59 9.61 -10.05
CA HIS A 97 7.61 8.93 -11.35
C HIS A 97 8.91 8.18 -11.62
N THR A 98 9.98 8.46 -10.89
CA THR A 98 11.22 7.65 -10.97
C THR A 98 11.01 6.20 -10.51
N TYR A 99 9.96 5.92 -9.73
CA TYR A 99 9.61 4.57 -9.27
C TYR A 99 8.72 3.78 -10.24
N ASN A 100 8.28 4.39 -11.34
CA ASN A 100 7.45 3.71 -12.34
C ASN A 100 8.25 2.65 -13.10
N LEU A 101 7.60 1.54 -13.43
CA LEU A 101 8.20 0.50 -14.28
C LEU A 101 8.61 1.07 -15.64
N GLU A 102 7.71 1.84 -16.26
CA GLU A 102 7.91 2.51 -17.54
C GLU A 102 7.23 3.89 -17.52
N SER A 103 7.62 4.76 -18.46
CA SER A 103 6.99 6.09 -18.59
C SER A 103 5.50 5.96 -18.88
N GLY A 104 4.66 6.64 -18.09
CA GLY A 104 3.21 6.57 -18.17
C GLY A 104 2.57 5.39 -17.41
N ASP A 105 3.36 4.45 -16.89
CA ASP A 105 2.87 3.38 -16.02
C ASP A 105 2.88 3.81 -14.55
N ASN A 106 1.83 4.50 -14.13
CA ASN A 106 1.67 4.95 -12.75
C ASN A 106 1.21 3.85 -11.78
N THR A 107 1.15 2.59 -12.22
CA THR A 107 0.62 1.46 -11.45
C THR A 107 1.72 0.49 -11.04
N HIS A 108 2.53 0.04 -11.99
CA HIS A 108 3.59 -0.91 -11.71
C HIS A 108 4.87 -0.19 -11.28
N LEU A 109 5.63 -0.84 -10.40
CA LEU A 109 6.88 -0.34 -9.87
C LEU A 109 8.05 -0.92 -10.66
N ASN A 110 9.11 -0.15 -10.82
CA ASN A 110 10.44 -0.70 -11.14
C ASN A 110 11.08 -1.31 -9.88
N ASP A 111 12.28 -1.86 -10.03
CA ASP A 111 13.00 -2.53 -8.92
C ASP A 111 13.24 -1.59 -7.73
N ALA A 112 13.65 -0.34 -8.00
CA ALA A 112 13.87 0.67 -6.96
C ALA A 112 12.58 1.01 -6.20
N GLY A 113 11.48 1.22 -6.93
CA GLY A 113 10.16 1.43 -6.34
C GLY A 113 9.70 0.22 -5.51
N GLY A 114 9.96 -1.00 -5.98
CA GLY A 114 9.70 -2.23 -5.24
C GLY A 114 10.43 -2.26 -3.90
N VAL A 115 11.71 -1.88 -3.88
CA VAL A 115 12.50 -1.78 -2.64
C VAL A 115 11.95 -0.69 -1.71
N VAL A 116 11.63 0.49 -2.22
CA VAL A 116 11.09 1.61 -1.43
C VAL A 116 9.76 1.24 -0.78
N PHE A 117 8.75 0.83 -1.56
CA PHE A 117 7.43 0.52 -1.01
C PHE A 117 7.41 -0.81 -0.22
N GLY A 118 8.32 -1.74 -0.51
CA GLY A 118 8.55 -2.92 0.33
C GLY A 118 9.08 -2.54 1.72
N ASN A 119 10.01 -1.59 1.81
CA ASN A 119 10.48 -1.06 3.10
C ASN A 119 9.38 -0.28 3.83
N MET A 120 8.50 0.42 3.11
CA MET A 120 7.32 1.07 3.72
C MET A 120 6.38 0.07 4.37
N VAL A 121 6.13 -1.08 3.73
CA VAL A 121 5.39 -2.19 4.34
C VAL A 121 6.06 -2.66 5.63
N SER A 122 7.38 -2.90 5.60
CA SER A 122 8.11 -3.32 6.81
C SER A 122 8.08 -2.27 7.93
N TRP A 123 8.16 -0.98 7.58
CA TRP A 123 8.07 0.13 8.52
C TRP A 123 6.70 0.18 9.20
N LEU A 124 5.62 0.09 8.43
CA LEU A 124 4.26 0.05 8.96
C LEU A 124 4.01 -1.19 9.84
N MET A 125 4.52 -2.36 9.44
CA MET A 125 4.42 -3.59 10.24
C MET A 125 5.08 -3.41 11.62
N GLY A 126 6.27 -2.79 11.66
CA GLY A 126 6.98 -2.50 12.91
C GLY A 126 6.25 -1.54 13.84
N GLN A 127 5.40 -0.66 13.31
CA GLN A 127 4.60 0.28 14.11
C GLN A 127 3.27 -0.30 14.60
N SER A 128 2.60 -1.11 13.76
CA SER A 128 1.20 -1.49 13.99
C SER A 128 0.99 -2.94 14.44
N VAL A 129 2.00 -3.82 14.34
CA VAL A 129 1.84 -5.24 14.64
C VAL A 129 2.91 -5.72 15.63
N SER A 130 2.58 -5.65 16.92
CA SER A 130 3.49 -5.96 18.04
C SER A 130 4.13 -7.35 17.92
N ASP A 131 3.38 -8.33 17.45
CA ASP A 131 3.81 -9.74 17.38
C ASP A 131 4.69 -10.04 16.16
N LEU A 132 4.68 -9.16 15.13
CA LEU A 132 5.50 -9.30 13.93
C LEU A 132 6.84 -8.55 14.03
N SER A 133 7.03 -7.73 15.07
CA SER A 133 8.28 -6.99 15.32
C SER A 133 9.51 -7.89 15.43
N GLN A 134 9.35 -9.18 15.77
CA GLN A 134 10.45 -10.14 15.78
C GLN A 134 10.86 -10.64 14.38
N GLY A 135 9.96 -10.57 13.40
CA GLY A 135 10.18 -11.05 12.03
C GLY A 135 10.47 -9.95 11.02
N THR A 136 10.21 -8.68 11.36
CA THR A 136 10.49 -7.53 10.50
C THR A 136 11.29 -6.49 11.26
N GLN A 137 12.52 -6.23 10.83
CA GLN A 137 13.29 -5.05 11.25
C GLN A 137 13.21 -4.01 10.13
N PRO A 138 12.41 -2.94 10.29
CA PRO A 138 12.37 -1.90 9.28
C PRO A 138 13.74 -1.25 9.12
N ASN A 139 14.15 -1.01 7.88
CA ASN A 139 15.37 -0.28 7.62
C ASN A 139 15.20 1.17 8.10
N ALA A 140 16.02 1.58 9.08
CA ALA A 140 15.93 2.88 9.73
C ALA A 140 16.16 4.06 8.77
N GLU A 141 16.96 3.87 7.72
CA GLU A 141 17.19 4.88 6.68
C GLU A 141 15.89 5.18 5.91
N TYR A 142 15.21 4.13 5.43
CA TYR A 142 13.94 4.26 4.72
C TYR A 142 12.85 4.84 5.63
N ALA A 143 12.78 4.37 6.88
CA ALA A 143 11.85 4.92 7.86
C ALA A 143 12.03 6.44 8.05
N THR A 144 13.29 6.89 8.15
CA THR A 144 13.62 8.33 8.26
C THR A 144 13.16 9.10 7.02
N HIS A 145 13.39 8.56 5.82
CA HIS A 145 12.92 9.18 4.58
C HIS A 145 11.40 9.28 4.51
N PHE A 146 10.66 8.25 4.93
CA PHE A 146 9.20 8.30 4.97
C PHE A 146 8.68 9.32 5.98
N GLU A 147 9.28 9.37 7.17
CA GLU A 147 8.90 10.30 8.25
C GLU A 147 9.18 11.77 7.88
N ASN A 148 10.27 12.02 7.16
CA ASN A 148 10.65 13.37 6.73
C ASN A 148 10.04 13.78 5.39
N GLY A 149 9.45 12.84 4.64
CA GLY A 149 8.98 13.09 3.28
C GLY A 149 10.12 13.34 2.29
N GLU A 150 11.27 12.68 2.48
CA GLU A 150 12.47 12.86 1.68
C GLU A 150 12.55 11.79 0.59
N TYR A 151 12.80 12.21 -0.65
CA TYR A 151 13.02 11.28 -1.76
C TYR A 151 14.28 10.43 -1.56
N PHE A 152 14.16 9.13 -1.88
CA PHE A 152 15.27 8.19 -1.84
C PHE A 152 15.22 7.22 -3.02
N TYR A 153 16.34 7.03 -3.72
CA TYR A 153 16.46 6.07 -4.81
C TYR A 153 17.56 5.05 -4.49
N PRO A 154 17.21 3.78 -4.21
CA PRO A 154 18.20 2.76 -3.88
C PRO A 154 19.05 2.36 -5.08
N ASP A 155 20.31 2.01 -4.80
CA ASP A 155 21.14 1.23 -5.72
C ASP A 155 20.61 -0.22 -5.75
N VAL A 156 20.03 -0.62 -6.89
CA VAL A 156 19.40 -1.94 -7.12
C VAL A 156 20.15 -2.78 -8.16
#